data_AF-A0A2V2LCE0-F1
#
_entry.id   AF-A0A2V2LCE0-F1
#
_cell.length_a   1.000
_cell.length_b   1.000
_cell.length_c   1.000
_cell.angle_alpha   90.00
_cell.angle_beta   90.00
_cell.angle_gamma   90.00
#
_symmetry.space_group_name_H-M   'P 1'
#
loop_
_entity.id
_entity.type
_entity.pdbx_description
1 polymer ?
#
loop_
_entity_poly.entity_id
_entity_poly.type
_entity_poly.pdbx_seq_one_letter_code
_entity_poly.pdbx_strand_id
1 'polypeptide(L)'
;MMSWADGAAQDLSDLLTRERACLIGGRFEEIAELGQRKAALLENLAARPGEAAALADLLARARANQRLAAAAAAGLRAAIRRLGEVERLGSGAGHYDRTGSRVPVAGGQRVLRRL
;
A
#
# COMPACT_ATOMS: atom_id res chain seq x y z
N MET A 1 -38.00 16.04 -6.53
CA MET A 1 -37.26 14.80 -6.16
C MET A 1 -35.87 14.92 -6.77
N MET A 2 -35.00 15.70 -6.12
CA MET A 2 -33.59 15.90 -6.47
C MET A 2 -32.88 16.01 -5.12
N SER A 3 -32.41 14.85 -4.66
CA SER A 3 -31.84 14.57 -3.35
C SER A 3 -30.38 14.20 -3.58
N TRP A 4 -29.48 14.91 -2.88
CA TRP A 4 -28.04 15.01 -3.13
C TRP A 4 -27.79 15.78 -4.42
N ALA A 5 -27.28 17.00 -4.29
CA ALA A 5 -26.72 17.71 -5.44
C ALA A 5 -25.63 16.79 -6.03
N ASP A 6 -25.90 16.21 -7.20
CA ASP A 6 -25.17 15.10 -7.84
C ASP A 6 -23.64 15.19 -7.71
N GLY A 7 -23.10 16.41 -7.69
CA GLY A 7 -21.67 16.69 -7.56
C GLY A 7 -21.00 16.07 -6.32
N ALA A 8 -21.53 16.26 -5.10
CA ALA A 8 -20.78 15.83 -3.90
C ALA A 8 -20.70 14.30 -3.73
N ALA A 9 -21.75 13.60 -4.17
CA ALA A 9 -21.77 12.13 -4.21
C ALA A 9 -20.80 11.62 -5.29
N GLN A 10 -20.82 12.26 -6.45
CA GLN A 10 -19.95 11.95 -7.57
C GLN A 10 -18.47 12.20 -7.22
N ASP A 11 -18.17 13.33 -6.58
CA ASP A 11 -16.82 13.69 -6.12
C ASP A 11 -16.25 12.62 -5.18
N LEU A 12 -17.07 12.12 -4.24
CA LEU A 12 -16.66 11.05 -3.34
C LEU A 12 -16.48 9.72 -4.09
N SER A 13 -17.35 9.40 -5.06
CA SER A 13 -17.22 8.21 -5.91
C SER A 13 -15.93 8.24 -6.74
N ASP A 14 -15.61 9.40 -7.32
CA ASP A 14 -14.39 9.63 -8.10
C ASP A 14 -13.15 9.54 -7.21
N LEU A 15 -13.23 10.09 -5.99
CA LEU A 15 -12.16 9.99 -5.00
C LEU A 15 -11.90 8.53 -4.60
N LEU A 16 -12.95 7.73 -4.36
CA LEU A 16 -12.82 6.30 -4.05
C LEU A 16 -12.26 5.51 -5.24
N THR A 17 -12.61 5.89 -6.46
CA THR A 17 -12.05 5.30 -7.68
C THR A 17 -10.55 5.60 -7.81
N ARG A 18 -10.14 6.84 -7.51
CA ARG A 18 -8.74 7.25 -7.50
C ARG A 18 -7.94 6.56 -6.40
N GLU A 19 -8.50 6.43 -5.19
CA GLU A 19 -7.89 5.70 -4.08
C GLU A 19 -7.60 4.25 -4.47
N ARG A 20 -8.56 3.58 -5.11
CA ARG A 20 -8.37 2.22 -5.63
C ARG A 20 -7.22 2.15 -6.63
N ALA A 21 -7.15 3.08 -7.58
CA ALA A 21 -6.10 3.12 -8.59
C ALA A 21 -4.70 3.36 -7.98
N CYS A 22 -4.61 4.15 -6.91
CA CYS A 22 -3.35 4.39 -6.20
C CYS A 22 -2.92 3.16 -5.40
N LEU A 23 -3.86 2.49 -4.72
CA LEU A 23 -3.59 1.26 -3.97
C LEU A 23 -3.11 0.12 -4.87
N ILE A 24 -3.74 -0.07 -6.03
CA ILE A 24 -3.31 -1.07 -7.02
C ILE A 24 -1.96 -0.67 -7.65
N GLY A 25 -1.77 0.61 -7.92
CA GLY A 25 -0.54 1.14 -8.51
C GLY A 25 0.63 1.30 -7.55
N GLY A 26 0.46 1.01 -6.25
CA GLY A 26 1.49 1.17 -5.23
C GLY A 26 1.90 2.63 -4.96
N ARG A 27 1.08 3.62 -5.36
CA ARG A 27 1.34 5.06 -5.15
C ARG A 27 0.84 5.47 -3.77
N PHE A 28 1.53 5.02 -2.73
CA PHE A 28 1.10 5.20 -1.34
C PHE A 28 1.25 6.64 -0.86
N GLU A 29 2.11 7.42 -1.49
CA GLU A 29 2.32 8.84 -1.21
C GLU A 29 1.05 9.65 -1.46
N GLU A 30 0.28 9.30 -2.50
CA GLU A 30 -1.00 9.96 -2.84
C GLU A 30 -2.13 9.58 -1.85
N ILE A 31 -2.02 8.46 -1.14
CA ILE A 31 -3.09 7.96 -0.27
C ILE A 31 -3.33 8.88 0.93
N ALA A 32 -2.28 9.50 1.46
CA ALA A 32 -2.40 10.44 2.58
C ALA A 32 -3.25 11.67 2.21
N GLU A 33 -3.00 12.24 1.02
CA GLU A 33 -3.75 13.38 0.50
C GLU A 33 -5.21 13.00 0.20
N LEU A 34 -5.43 11.82 -0.40
CA LEU A 34 -6.78 11.30 -0.66
C LEU A 34 -7.57 11.11 0.64
N GLY A 35 -6.91 10.69 1.73
CA GLY A 35 -7.52 10.58 3.05
C GLY A 35 -8.05 11.92 3.59
N GLN A 36 -7.26 12.99 3.48
CA GLN A 36 -7.67 14.33 3.91
C GLN A 36 -8.84 14.87 3.09
N ARG A 37 -8.78 14.73 1.75
CA ARG A 37 -9.87 15.14 0.85
C ARG A 37 -11.16 14.36 1.14
N LYS A 38 -11.04 13.06 1.45
CA LYS A 38 -12.18 12.20 1.81
C LYS A 38 -12.85 12.68 3.10
N ALA A 39 -12.07 13.03 4.12
CA ALA A 39 -12.60 13.57 5.37
C ALA A 39 -13.39 14.87 5.15
N ALA A 40 -12.84 15.81 4.39
CA ALA A 40 -13.50 17.07 4.07
C ALA A 40 -14.82 16.87 3.29
N LEU A 41 -14.85 15.95 2.32
CA LEU A 41 -16.08 15.62 1.58
C LEU A 41 -17.13 14.97 2.49
N LEU A 42 -16.72 14.10 3.40
CA LEU A 42 -17.63 13.45 4.35
C LEU A 42 -18.25 14.46 5.33
N GLU A 43 -17.49 15.43 5.82
CA GLU A 43 -18.03 16.52 6.65
C GLU A 43 -19.09 17.33 5.90
N ASN A 44 -18.84 17.64 4.62
CA ASN A 44 -19.81 18.34 3.78
C ASN A 44 -21.07 17.52 3.48
N LEU A 45 -20.94 16.20 3.37
CA LEU A 45 -22.07 15.29 3.12
C LEU A 45 -22.89 15.03 4.39
N ALA A 46 -22.27 14.99 5.56
CA ALA A 46 -22.96 14.75 6.83
C ALA A 46 -24.01 15.82 7.15
N ALA A 47 -23.84 17.04 6.64
CA ALA A 47 -24.78 18.15 6.83
C ALA A 47 -26.01 18.08 5.91
N ARG A 48 -26.15 17.05 5.04
CA ARG A 48 -27.17 17.01 3.98
C ARG A 48 -28.01 15.72 4.03
N PRO A 49 -29.33 15.80 3.78
CA PRO A 49 -30.20 14.63 3.83
C PRO A 49 -29.91 13.64 2.69
N GLY A 50 -29.58 12.40 3.10
CA GLY A 50 -29.24 11.15 2.40
C GLY A 50 -30.24 10.53 1.43
N GLU A 51 -29.82 10.12 0.23
CA GLU A 51 -30.48 8.97 -0.43
C GLU A 51 -29.81 7.66 0.03
N ALA A 52 -30.58 6.77 0.67
CA ALA A 52 -30.03 5.59 1.34
C ALA A 52 -29.28 4.64 0.40
N ALA A 53 -29.74 4.51 -0.84
CA ALA A 53 -29.12 3.65 -1.85
C ALA A 53 -27.72 4.15 -2.27
N ALA A 54 -27.59 5.46 -2.51
CA ALA A 54 -26.31 6.08 -2.88
C ALA A 54 -25.27 5.95 -1.74
N LEU A 55 -25.70 6.16 -0.49
CA LEU A 55 -24.84 5.98 0.68
C LEU A 55 -24.38 4.52 0.81
N ALA A 56 -25.26 3.55 0.57
CA ALA A 56 -24.92 2.13 0.61
C ALA A 56 -23.86 1.77 -0.45
N ASP A 57 -23.96 2.30 -1.67
CA ASP A 57 -22.96 2.08 -2.72
C ASP A 57 -21.59 2.66 -2.35
N LEU A 58 -21.56 3.91 -1.88
CA LEU A 58 -20.34 4.58 -1.42
C LEU A 58 -19.66 3.82 -0.27
N LEU A 59 -20.45 3.33 0.70
CA LEU A 59 -19.94 2.49 1.80
C LEU A 59 -19.37 1.16 1.29
N ALA A 60 -20.00 0.53 0.30
CA ALA A 60 -19.50 -0.72 -0.28
C ALA A 60 -18.15 -0.52 -0.96
N ARG A 61 -18.00 0.57 -1.74
CA ARG A 61 -16.74 0.98 -2.38
C ARG A 61 -15.65 1.30 -1.36
N ALA A 62 -15.96 2.09 -0.34
CA ALA A 62 -15.03 2.43 0.73
C ALA A 62 -14.51 1.19 1.47
N ARG A 63 -15.40 0.24 1.80
CA ARG A 63 -15.01 -1.04 2.43
C ARG A 63 -14.13 -1.89 1.52
N ALA A 64 -14.38 -1.89 0.21
CA ALA A 64 -13.52 -2.59 -0.75
C ALA A 64 -12.10 -2.00 -0.76
N ASN A 65 -11.98 -0.67 -0.78
CA ASN A 65 -10.68 0.01 -0.71
C ASN A 65 -9.97 -0.26 0.62
N GLN A 66 -10.69 -0.26 1.74
CA GLN A 66 -10.11 -0.59 3.05
C GLN A 66 -9.50 -2.00 3.08
N ARG A 67 -10.20 -3.00 2.52
CA ARG A 67 -9.66 -4.37 2.39
C ARG A 67 -8.40 -4.40 1.52
N LEU A 68 -8.42 -3.66 0.40
CA LEU A 68 -7.28 -3.57 -0.50
C LEU A 68 -6.05 -2.94 0.18
N ALA A 69 -6.25 -1.84 0.91
CA ALA A 69 -5.19 -1.17 1.66
C ALA A 69 -4.58 -2.10 2.73
N ALA A 70 -5.41 -2.85 3.46
CA ALA A 70 -4.95 -3.82 4.43
C ALA A 70 -4.12 -4.94 3.78
N ALA A 71 -4.57 -5.46 2.63
CA ALA A 71 -3.85 -6.47 1.87
C ALA A 71 -2.50 -5.95 1.35
N ALA A 72 -2.47 -4.73 0.78
CA ALA A 72 -1.24 -4.09 0.31
C ALA A 72 -0.22 -3.91 1.44
N ALA A 73 -0.67 -3.43 2.61
CA ALA A 73 0.19 -3.26 3.78
C ALA A 73 0.74 -4.61 4.29
N ALA A 74 -0.07 -5.68 4.26
CA ALA A 74 0.39 -7.02 4.62
C ALA A 74 1.45 -7.54 3.64
N GLY A 75 1.25 -7.32 2.33
CA GLY A 75 2.21 -7.66 1.29
C GLY A 75 3.55 -6.94 1.46
N LEU A 76 3.52 -5.63 1.72
CA LEU A 76 4.72 -4.83 1.95
C LEU A 76 5.52 -5.33 3.16
N ARG A 77 4.83 -5.62 4.29
CA ARG A 77 5.48 -6.19 5.47
C ARG A 77 6.12 -7.56 5.19
N ALA A 78 5.45 -8.40 4.40
CA ALA A 78 5.99 -9.71 4.01
C ALA A 78 7.25 -9.56 3.14
N ALA A 79 7.25 -8.62 2.19
CA ALA A 79 8.40 -8.32 1.35
C ALA A 79 9.60 -7.80 2.18
N ILE A 80 9.37 -6.85 3.09
CA ILE A 80 10.41 -6.33 3.99
C ILE A 80 11.01 -7.46 4.84
N ARG A 81 10.16 -8.31 5.43
CA ARG A 81 10.62 -9.47 6.20
C ARG A 81 11.49 -10.39 5.35
N ARG A 82 11.08 -10.66 4.11
CA ARG A 82 11.83 -11.52 3.19
C ARG A 82 13.18 -10.93 2.81
N LEU A 83 13.26 -9.63 2.55
CA LEU A 83 14.52 -8.95 2.27
C LEU A 83 15.47 -9.05 3.47
N GLY A 84 14.97 -8.80 4.68
CA GLY A 84 15.78 -8.94 5.89
C GLY A 84 16.23 -10.38 6.19
N GLU A 85 15.50 -11.41 5.74
CA GLU A 85 15.97 -12.81 5.79
C GLU A 85 17.13 -13.04 4.82
N VAL A 86 17.03 -12.53 3.59
CA VAL A 86 18.07 -12.65 2.56
C VAL A 86 19.35 -11.94 3.00
N GLU A 87 19.24 -10.72 3.54
CA GLU A 87 20.39 -9.97 4.07
C GLU A 87 21.11 -10.72 5.20
N ARG A 88 20.35 -11.29 6.16
CA ARG A 88 20.91 -12.09 7.26
C ARG A 88 21.65 -13.33 6.76
N LEU A 89 21.09 -14.05 5.78
CA LEU A 89 21.76 -15.19 5.16
C LEU A 89 23.04 -14.76 4.42
N GLY A 90 23.01 -13.66 3.68
CA GLY A 90 24.18 -13.13 2.97
C GLY A 90 25.33 -12.71 3.90
N SER A 91 25.02 -12.17 5.08
CA SER A 91 26.02 -11.79 6.09
C SER A 91 26.60 -12.97 6.90
N GLY A 92 25.96 -14.15 6.85
CA GLY A 92 26.31 -15.31 7.68
C GLY A 92 26.61 -16.61 6.92
N ALA A 93 26.47 -16.62 5.60
CA ALA A 93 26.74 -17.77 4.74
C ALA A 93 28.25 -17.98 4.54
N GLY A 94 28.95 -18.34 5.62
CA GLY A 94 30.31 -18.85 5.54
C GLY A 94 30.42 -19.99 4.54
N HIS A 95 31.46 -19.98 3.71
CA HIS A 95 31.77 -21.09 2.81
C HIS A 95 32.29 -22.26 3.65
N TYR A 96 31.86 -23.48 3.34
CA TYR A 96 32.52 -24.66 3.88
C TYR A 96 33.79 -24.94 3.07
N ASP A 97 34.92 -25.10 3.73
CA ASP A 97 36.13 -25.56 3.06
C ASP A 97 36.02 -27.03 2.66
N ARG A 98 37.03 -27.53 1.93
CA ARG A 98 37.08 -28.94 1.47
C ARG A 98 37.15 -29.96 2.61
N THR A 99 37.32 -29.52 3.86
CA THR A 99 37.34 -30.36 5.07
C THR A 99 36.03 -30.28 5.87
N GLY A 100 35.05 -29.49 5.40
CA GLY A 100 33.76 -29.31 6.07
C GLY A 100 33.77 -28.26 7.19
N SER A 101 34.87 -27.52 7.35
CA SER A 101 34.94 -26.44 8.34
C SER A 101 34.31 -25.16 7.81
N ARG A 102 33.53 -24.47 8.65
CA ARG A 102 32.82 -23.23 8.29
C ARG A 102 33.82 -22.06 8.28
N VAL A 103 34.09 -21.51 7.11
CA VAL A 103 34.95 -20.33 6.92
C VAL A 103 34.06 -19.08 6.87
N PRO A 104 34.24 -18.09 7.76
CA PRO A 104 33.50 -16.84 7.66
C PRO A 104 33.78 -16.16 6.32
N VAL A 105 32.75 -15.60 5.68
CA VAL A 105 32.94 -14.79 4.47
C VAL A 105 33.69 -13.53 4.87
N ALA A 106 34.96 -13.44 4.53
CA ALA A 106 35.69 -12.18 4.61
C ALA A 106 34.99 -11.18 3.69
N GLY A 107 34.51 -10.07 4.26
CA GLY A 107 33.78 -9.02 3.54
C GLY A 107 34.45 -8.69 2.21
N GLY A 108 33.67 -8.74 1.13
CA GLY A 108 34.16 -8.70 -0.24
C GLY A 108 35.03 -7.48 -0.52
N GLN A 109 36.35 -7.70 -0.64
CA GLN A 109 37.17 -6.81 -1.45
C GLN A 109 36.85 -7.08 -2.92
N ARG A 110 36.15 -6.12 -3.53
CA ARG A 110 35.98 -6.01 -4.99
C ARG A 110 37.36 -5.96 -5.65
N VAL A 111 37.83 -7.09 -6.16
CA VAL A 111 38.95 -7.12 -7.11
C VAL A 111 38.37 -6.83 -8.49
N LEU A 112 38.22 -5.55 -8.82
CA LEU A 112 37.98 -5.13 -10.20
C LEU A 112 39.25 -5.37 -11.00
N ARG A 113 39.38 -6.57 -11.59
CA ARG A 113 40.40 -6.85 -12.58
C ARG A 113 39.95 -6.25 -13.92
N ARG A 114 40.42 -5.03 -14.21
CA ARG A 114 40.35 -4.38 -15.51
C ARG A 114 41.17 -5.23 -16.51
N LEU A 115 40.52 -5.69 -17.58
CA LEU A 115 41.16 -6.01 -18.85
C LEU A 115 40.77 -4.91 -19.84
#